data_AF-E0NZG5-F1
#
_entry.id   AF-E0NZG5-F1
#
_cell.length_a   1.000
_cell.length_b   1.000
_cell.length_c   1.000
_cell.angle_alpha   90.00
_cell.angle_beta   90.00
_cell.angle_gamma   90.00
#
_symmetry.space_group_name_H-M   'P 1'
#
loop_
_entity.id
_entity.type
_entity.pdbx_description
1 polymer ?
#
loop_
_entity_poly.entity_id
_entity_poly.type
_entity_poly.pdbx_seq_one_letter_code
_entity_poly.pdbx_strand_id
1 'polypeptide(L)' 'MKKWAYMIPVYAYLVRRGTWAISEEDKKDDQKVVPEVYREDVASYLVTHTEG' A
#
# COMPACT_ATOMS: atom_id res chain seq x y z
N MET A 1 6.78 -11.31 11.53
CA MET A 1 5.45 -10.72 11.76
C MET A 1 4.41 -11.49 10.95
N LYS A 2 3.19 -11.67 11.46
CA LYS A 2 2.15 -12.40 10.76
C LYS A 2 1.54 -11.51 9.68
N LYS A 3 1.62 -11.94 8.42
CA LYS A 3 1.00 -11.27 7.27
C LYS A 3 -0.48 -11.63 7.24
N TRP A 4 -1.34 -10.63 7.20
CA TRP A 4 -2.78 -10.80 7.10
C TRP A 4 -3.25 -10.40 5.71
N ALA A 5 -3.73 -11.36 4.91
CA ALA A 5 -4.11 -11.10 3.52
C ALA A 5 -5.19 -10.01 3.37
N TYR A 6 -6.08 -9.88 4.36
CA TYR A 6 -7.10 -8.82 4.38
C TYR A 6 -6.53 -7.40 4.52
N MET A 7 -5.27 -7.23 4.95
CA MET A 7 -4.63 -5.93 5.06
C MET A 7 -4.17 -5.38 3.71
N ILE A 8 -3.97 -6.24 2.71
CA ILE A 8 -3.52 -5.86 1.36
C ILE A 8 -4.47 -4.84 0.72
N PRO A 9 -5.79 -5.11 0.58
CA PRO A 9 -6.71 -4.12 0.02
C PRO A 9 -6.86 -2.86 0.88
N VAL A 10 -6.69 -2.97 2.21
CA VAL A 10 -6.75 -1.82 3.12
C VAL A 10 -5.58 -0.87 2.87
N TYR A 11 -4.36 -1.38 2.81
CA TYR A 11 -3.18 -0.58 2.51
C TYR A 11 -3.24 -0.01 1.08
N ALA A 12 -3.70 -0.80 0.11
CA ALA A 12 -3.90 -0.32 -1.26
C ALA A 12 -4.88 0.87 -1.29
N TYR A 13 -6.00 0.79 -0.58
CA TYR A 13 -6.96 1.89 -0.47
C TYR A 13 -6.33 3.14 0.17
N LEU A 14 -5.57 2.97 1.25
CA LEU A 14 -4.89 4.07 1.94
C LEU A 14 -3.82 4.76 1.08
N VAL A 15 -3.12 3.97 0.26
CA VAL A 15 -2.16 4.47 -0.73
C VAL A 15 -2.88 5.24 -1.84
N ARG A 16 -3.98 4.70 -2.39
CA ARG A 16 -4.81 5.38 -3.39
C ARG A 16 -5.39 6.70 -2.86
N ARG A 17 -5.69 6.78 -1.56
CA ARG A 17 -6.17 8.00 -0.89
C ARG A 17 -5.05 9.02 -0.62
N GLY A 18 -3.80 8.71 -0.94
CA GLY A 18 -2.65 9.58 -0.67
C GLY A 18 -2.39 9.81 0.82
N THR A 19 -2.89 8.94 1.70
CA THR A 19 -2.59 9.02 3.15
C THR A 19 -1.38 8.15 3.50
N TRP A 20 -1.08 7.15 2.66
CA TRP A 20 0.05 6.25 2.81
C TRP A 20 0.87 6.18 1.51
N ALA A 21 2.14 5.85 1.63
CA ALA A 21 3.08 5.64 0.53
C ALA A 21 3.54 4.18 0.50
N ILE A 22 3.78 3.62 -0.69
CA ILE A 22 4.26 2.24 -0.84
C ILE A 22 5.68 2.11 -0.26
N SER A 23 6.54 3.07 -0.58
CA SER A 23 7.93 3.12 -0.14
C SER A 23 8.24 4.50 0.43
N GLU A 24 9.32 4.61 1.21
CA GLU A 24 9.81 5.90 1.70
C GLU A 24 10.17 6.86 0.55
N GLU A 25 10.59 6.33 -0.60
CA GLU A 25 10.90 7.11 -1.80
C GLU A 25 9.65 7.75 -2.45
N ASP A 26 8.49 7.12 -2.28
CA ASP A 26 7.22 7.62 -2.83
C ASP A 26 6.50 8.56 -1.86
N LYS A 27 7.03 8.70 -0.64
CA LYS A 27 6.48 9.54 0.41
C LYS A 27 6.69 11.02 0.05
N LYS A 28 5.59 11.74 -0.18
CA LYS A 28 5.65 13.17 -0.55
C LYS A 28 5.61 14.12 0.65
N ASP A 29 4.93 13.71 1.72
CA ASP A 29 4.61 14.54 2.89
C ASP A 29 4.61 13.68 4.17
N ASP A 30 3.74 13.93 5.14
CA ASP A 30 3.55 13.17 6.39
C ASP A 30 2.91 11.77 6.19
N GLN A 31 2.95 11.23 4.97
CA GLN A 31 2.34 9.94 4.66
C GLN A 31 3.06 8.80 5.40
N LYS A 32 2.27 7.84 5.88
CA LYS A 32 2.82 6.62 6.48
C LYS A 32 3.26 5.65 5.42
N VAL A 33 4.34 4.91 5.66
CA VAL A 33 4.86 3.94 4.71
C VAL A 33 4.28 2.56 5.00
N VAL A 34 3.82 1.88 3.95
CA VAL A 34 3.31 0.51 4.06
C VAL A 34 4.43 -0.40 4.59
N PRO A 35 4.15 -1.28 5.57
CA PRO A 35 5.17 -2.20 6.09
C PRO A 35 5.70 -3.11 4.98
N GLU A 36 7.00 -3.42 5.01
CA GLU A 36 7.70 -4.15 3.95
C GLU A 36 7.00 -5.47 3.55
N VAL A 37 6.51 -6.23 4.54
CA VAL A 37 5.77 -7.48 4.34
C VAL A 37 4.50 -7.37 3.49
N TYR A 38 3.99 -6.15 3.29
CA TYR A 38 2.82 -5.87 2.47
C TYR A 38 3.15 -5.09 1.19
N ARG A 39 4.35 -4.52 1.02
CA ARG A 39 4.65 -3.61 -0.11
C ARG A 39 4.49 -4.28 -1.46
N GLU A 40 5.07 -5.47 -1.63
CA GLU A 40 4.99 -6.22 -2.89
C GLU A 40 3.55 -6.60 -3.26
N ASP A 41 2.79 -7.16 -2.31
CA ASP A 41 1.39 -7.52 -2.55
C ASP A 41 0.49 -6.31 -2.76
N VAL A 42 0.71 -5.22 -2.03
CA VAL A 42 -0.06 -3.98 -2.18
C VAL A 42 0.23 -3.35 -3.53
N ALA A 43 1.49 -3.33 -3.97
CA ALA A 43 1.86 -2.85 -5.30
C ALA A 43 1.20 -3.71 -6.41
N SER A 44 1.27 -5.04 -6.30
CA SER A 44 0.57 -5.95 -7.22
C SER A 44 -0.95 -5.76 -7.20
N TYR A 45 -1.54 -5.56 -6.01
CA TYR A 45 -2.97 -5.32 -5.85
C TYR A 45 -3.38 -4.00 -6.53
N LEU A 46 -2.59 -2.94 -6.37
CA LEU A 46 -2.84 -1.64 -7.00
C LEU A 46 -2.77 -1.72 -8.53
N VAL A 47 -1.83 -2.47 -9.10
CA VAL A 47 -1.73 -2.66 -10.56
C VAL A 47 -2.94 -3.46 -11.08
N THR A 48 -3.30 -4.55 -10.40
CA THR A 48 -4.40 -5.44 -10.83
C THR A 48 -5.80 -4.87 -10.60
N HIS A 49 -5.96 -3.91 -9.67
CA HIS A 49 -7.26 -3.32 -9.31
C HIS A 49 -7.34 -1.81 -9.61
N THR A 50 -6.46 -1.28 -10.46
CA THR A 50 -6.55 0.09 -11.00
C THR A 50 -7.65 0.25 -12.06
N GLU A 51 -8.26 -0.85 -12.50
CA GLU A 51 -9.39 -0.83 -13.42
C GLU A 51 -10.72 -0.66 -12.65
N GLY A 52 -11.05 0.59 -12.32
CA GLY A 52 -12.31 0.97 -11.67
C GLY A 52 -12.47 2.48 -11.55
#